data_AF-A0A3B1BJ56-F1
#
_entry.id   AF-A0A3B1BJ56-F1
#
_cell.length_a   1.000
_cell.length_b   1.000
_cell.length_c   1.000
_cell.angle_alpha   90.00
_cell.angle_beta   90.00
_cell.angle_gamma   90.00
#
_symmetry.space_group_name_H-M   'P 1'
#
loop_
_entity.id
_entity.type
_entity.pdbx_description
1 polymer ?
#
loop_
_entity_poly.entity_id
_entity_poly.type
_entity_poly.pdbx_seq_one_letter_code
_entity_poly.pdbx_strand_id
1 'polypeptide(L)' 'MSTLNLSAEQTETLKETLTSYLSDLRLEIADTDNHDFRETLKKKEDDLKAIIAMLG' A
#
# COMPACT_ATOMS: atom_id res chain seq x y z
N MET A 1 -18.78 5.86 -3.38
CA MET A 1 -17.95 4.63 -3.42
C MET A 1 -17.72 4.27 -4.87
N SER A 2 -16.52 3.80 -5.20
CA SER A 2 -16.15 3.37 -6.56
C SER A 2 -15.94 1.85 -6.54
N THR A 3 -16.40 1.16 -7.57
CA THR A 3 -16.32 -0.30 -7.68
C THR A 3 -15.30 -0.70 -8.75
N LEU A 4 -14.44 -1.67 -8.41
CA LEU A 4 -13.48 -2.30 -9.33
C LEU A 4 -13.86 -3.77 -9.47
N ASN A 5 -14.04 -4.24 -10.71
CA ASN A 5 -14.27 -5.65 -11.01
C ASN A 5 -12.95 -6.27 -11.47
N LEU A 6 -12.40 -7.18 -10.68
CA LEU A 6 -11.13 -7.86 -10.97
C LEU A 6 -11.39 -9.37 -11.08
N SER A 7 -10.70 -10.03 -12.00
CA SER A 7 -10.58 -11.49 -11.97
C SER A 7 -9.73 -11.95 -10.79
N ALA A 8 -9.77 -13.24 -10.45
CA ALA A 8 -8.93 -13.79 -9.39
C ALA A 8 -7.43 -13.56 -9.67
N GLU A 9 -7.00 -13.71 -10.92
CA GLU A 9 -5.61 -13.45 -11.35
C GLU A 9 -5.23 -11.97 -11.20
N GLN A 10 -6.13 -11.06 -11.55
CA GLN A 10 -5.92 -9.62 -11.40
C GLN A 10 -5.87 -9.21 -9.93
N THR A 11 -6.71 -9.82 -9.07
CA THR A 11 -6.69 -9.61 -7.63
C THR A 11 -5.34 -10.03 -7.04
N GLU A 12 -4.84 -11.21 -7.41
CA GLU A 12 -3.53 -11.68 -6.92
C GLU A 12 -2.40 -10.78 -7.41
N THR A 13 -2.38 -10.46 -8.71
CA THR A 13 -1.38 -9.55 -9.29
C THR A 13 -1.37 -8.19 -8.57
N LEU A 14 -2.55 -7.63 -8.30
CA LEU A 14 -2.67 -6.37 -7.56
C LEU A 14 -2.17 -6.51 -6.12
N LYS A 15 -2.55 -7.59 -5.43
CA LYS A 15 -2.13 -7.87 -4.05
C LYS A 15 -0.60 -7.98 -3.95
N GLU A 16 0.02 -8.75 -4.84
CA GLU A 16 1.48 -8.91 -4.90
C GLU A 16 2.17 -7.57 -5.17
N THR A 17 1.68 -6.81 -6.16
CA THR A 17 2.23 -5.49 -6.51
C THR A 17 2.18 -4.52 -5.32
N LEU A 18 1.02 -4.42 -4.66
CA LEU A 18 0.85 -3.54 -3.50
C LEU A 18 1.68 -4.00 -2.30
N THR A 19 1.83 -5.30 -2.09
CA THR A 19 2.66 -5.87 -1.00
C THR A 19 4.15 -5.61 -1.22
N SER A 20 4.61 -5.73 -2.47
CA SER A 20 5.98 -5.36 -2.85
C SER A 20 6.22 -3.88 -2.57
N TYR A 21 5.34 -3.02 -3.08
CA TYR A 21 5.46 -1.58 -2.88
C TYR A 21 5.38 -1.17 -1.40
N LEU A 22 4.53 -1.82 -0.60
CA LEU A 22 4.44 -1.61 0.84
C LEU A 22 5.77 -1.92 1.55
N SER A 23 6.50 -2.93 1.08
CA SER A 23 7.81 -3.29 1.64
C SER A 23 8.84 -2.18 1.37
N ASP A 24 8.88 -1.65 0.15
CA ASP A 24 9.75 -0.52 -0.22
C ASP A 24 9.38 0.76 0.55
N LEU A 25 8.07 1.06 0.68
CA LEU A 25 7.58 2.23 1.39
C LEU A 25 8.01 2.23 2.87
N ARG A 26 8.07 1.06 3.51
CA ARG A 26 8.54 0.95 4.90
C ARG A 26 10.01 1.30 5.06
N LEU A 27 10.84 0.97 4.06
CA LEU A 27 12.24 1.39 4.02
C LEU A 27 12.33 2.91 3.87
N GLU A 28 11.54 3.50 2.97
CA GLU A 28 11.47 4.95 2.77
C GLU A 28 11.04 5.71 4.05
N ILE A 29 10.05 5.18 4.77
CA ILE A 29 9.60 5.75 6.06
C ILE A 29 10.74 5.75 7.09
N ALA A 30 11.51 4.65 7.15
CA ALA A 30 12.61 4.51 8.10
C ALA A 30 13.72 5.54 7.81
N ASP A 31 14.03 5.76 6.53
CA ASP A 31 15.11 6.63 6.05
C ASP A 31 14.72 8.11 5.96
N THR A 32 13.44 8.46 6.13
CA THR A 32 12.96 9.85 5.99
C THR A 32 13.12 10.66 7.28
N ASP A 33 14.03 11.64 7.32
CA ASP A 33 14.23 12.48 8.52
C ASP A 33 13.17 13.58 8.71
N ASN A 34 12.57 14.07 7.63
CA ASN A 34 11.54 15.11 7.72
C ASN A 34 10.26 14.52 8.31
N HIS A 35 9.93 14.95 9.54
CA HIS A 35 8.76 14.47 10.28
C HIS A 35 7.45 14.59 9.49
N ASP A 36 7.15 15.76 8.95
CA ASP A 36 5.87 16.00 8.26
C ASP A 36 5.75 15.12 7.01
N PHE A 37 6.86 14.96 6.28
CA PHE A 37 6.89 14.05 5.14
C PHE A 37 6.73 12.58 5.56
N ARG A 38 7.41 12.16 6.63
CA ARG A 38 7.28 10.80 7.20
C ARG A 38 5.83 10.48 7.59
N GLU A 39 5.09 11.44 8.14
CA GLU A 39 3.67 11.24 8.47
C GLU A 39 2.80 11.08 7.22
N THR A 40 3.11 11.75 6.11
CA THR A 40 2.42 11.51 4.83
C THR A 40 2.67 10.09 4.30
N LEU A 41 3.90 9.57 4.46
CA LEU A 41 4.25 8.22 4.05
C LEU A 41 3.54 7.16 4.91
N LYS A 42 3.45 7.37 6.23
CA LYS A 42 2.69 6.47 7.13
C LYS A 42 1.21 6.43 6.79
N LYS A 43 0.60 7.58 6.47
CA LYS A 43 -0.79 7.60 6.01
C LYS A 43 -0.99 6.76 4.74
N LYS A 44 -0.05 6.87 3.79
CA LYS A 44 -0.03 6.03 2.59
C LYS A 44 0.15 4.54 2.93
N GLU A 45 0.99 4.22 3.92
CA GLU A 45 1.15 2.86 4.43
C GLU A 45 -0.17 2.28 4.95
N ASP A 46 -0.92 3.07 5.71
CA ASP A 46 -2.21 2.66 6.27
C ASP A 46 -3.29 2.46 5.19
N ASP A 47 -3.33 3.35 4.20
CA ASP A 47 -4.22 3.21 3.04
C ASP A 47 -3.90 1.91 2.27
N LEU A 48 -2.61 1.62 2.04
CA LEU A 48 -2.18 0.38 1.36
C LEU A 48 -2.55 -0.87 2.15
N LYS A 49 -2.33 -0.88 3.48
CA LYS A 49 -2.74 -1.99 4.36
C LYS A 49 -4.24 -2.24 4.28
N ALA A 50 -5.04 -1.16 4.29
CA ALA A 50 -6.49 -1.27 4.18
C ALA A 50 -6.91 -1.86 2.82
N ILE A 51 -6.30 -1.42 1.72
CA ILE A 51 -6.58 -1.96 0.39
C ILE A 51 -6.18 -3.43 0.29
N ILE A 52 -4.97 -3.80 0.74
CA ILE A 52 -4.51 -5.20 0.73
C ILE A 52 -5.46 -6.10 1.52
N ALA A 53 -5.94 -5.65 2.68
CA ALA A 53 -6.92 -6.40 3.47
C ALA A 53 -8.26 -6.59 2.75
N MET A 54 -8.67 -5.66 1.87
CA MET A 54 -9.87 -5.81 1.03
C MET A 54 -9.68 -6.80 -0.13
N LEU A 55 -8.44 -7.05 -0.56
CA LEU A 55 -8.13 -7.99 -1.63
C LEU A 55 -8.07 -9.46 -1.16
N GLY A 56 -8.07 -9.69 0.17
CA GLY A 56 -8.11 -11.01 0.81
C GLY A 56 -6.74 -11.64 0.94
#